data_AF-A0A3B8NC51-F1
#
_entry.id   AF-A0A3B8NC51-F1
#
_cell.length_a   1.000
_cell.length_b   1.000
_cell.length_c   1.000
_cell.angle_alpha   90.00
_cell.angle_beta   90.00
_cell.angle_gamma   90.00
#
_symmetry.space_group_name_H-M   'P 1'
#
loop_
_entity.id
_entity.type
_entity.pdbx_description
1 polymer ?
#
loop_
_entity_poly.entity_id
_entity_poly.type
_entity_poly.pdbx_seq_one_letter_code
_entity_poly.pdbx_strand_id
1 'polypeptide(L)'
;MIVNLMQGEPTYLVRFSEKLEEGGLRFGDRTRAEVVRSAVRWLYSKYIDRVHVSTGSVAERYGVSASSVQRIIRLAEKSNHDYLKAASRKIDWYVEFMKLSILQVSMINGNSSIEIRKFLNHLERIIANWRASNRLEVEKFFCRYFYLFDVIPEKDRDSSCSVEVHISPNSCNRYSAFRLERGGNGNGL
;
A
#
# COMPACT_ATOMS: atom_id res chain seq x y z
N MET A 1 -13.15 -15.52 14.75
CA MET A 1 -13.60 -16.58 13.81
C MET A 1 -12.96 -16.43 12.44
N ILE A 2 -12.73 -15.20 11.94
CA ILE A 2 -12.03 -14.94 10.68
C ILE A 2 -10.55 -15.32 10.80
N VAL A 3 -9.92 -15.00 11.94
CA VAL A 3 -8.51 -15.30 12.23
C VAL A 3 -8.19 -16.79 12.06
N ASN A 4 -9.10 -17.68 12.49
CA ASN A 4 -8.93 -19.13 12.33
C ASN A 4 -8.94 -19.55 10.85
N LEU A 5 -9.76 -18.89 10.03
CA LEU A 5 -9.81 -19.14 8.58
C LEU A 5 -8.56 -18.61 7.86
N MET A 6 -7.82 -17.69 8.49
CA MET A 6 -6.59 -17.08 7.98
C MET A 6 -5.30 -17.79 8.43
N GLN A 7 -5.40 -18.96 9.07
CA GLN A 7 -4.22 -19.75 9.42
C GLN A 7 -3.36 -20.07 8.17
N GLY A 8 -2.04 -19.91 8.29
CA GLY A 8 -1.09 -20.09 7.19
C GLY A 8 -0.91 -18.87 6.28
N GLU A 9 -1.67 -17.79 6.49
CA GLU A 9 -1.48 -16.52 5.78
C GLU A 9 -0.41 -15.65 6.47
N PRO A 10 0.31 -14.79 5.71
CA PRO A 10 1.22 -13.80 6.27
C PRO A 10 0.59 -12.96 7.39
N THR A 11 1.38 -12.65 8.42
CA THR A 11 0.93 -11.94 9.64
C THR A 11 0.19 -10.64 9.35
N TYR A 12 0.57 -9.90 8.31
CA TYR A 12 -0.10 -8.64 7.95
C TYR A 12 -1.55 -8.86 7.47
N LEU A 13 -1.83 -9.96 6.77
CA LEU A 13 -3.19 -10.33 6.35
C LEU A 13 -4.02 -10.81 7.53
N VAL A 14 -3.40 -11.54 8.46
CA VAL A 14 -4.06 -11.96 9.70
C VAL A 14 -4.47 -10.72 10.50
N ARG A 15 -3.56 -9.78 10.74
CA ARG A 15 -3.86 -8.51 11.44
C ARG A 15 -4.91 -7.67 10.73
N PHE A 16 -4.88 -7.62 9.41
CA PHE A 16 -5.90 -6.92 8.65
C PHE A 16 -7.27 -7.60 8.81
N SER A 17 -7.30 -8.94 8.81
CA SER A 17 -8.53 -9.70 9.02
C SER A 17 -9.10 -9.53 10.43
N GLU A 18 -8.25 -9.37 11.45
CA GLU A 18 -8.65 -9.01 12.82
C GLU A 18 -9.37 -7.66 12.83
N LYS A 19 -8.85 -6.66 12.11
CA LYS A 19 -9.51 -5.34 11.99
C LYS A 19 -10.85 -5.42 11.25
N LEU A 20 -10.94 -6.25 10.23
CA LEU A 20 -12.23 -6.51 9.57
C LEU A 20 -13.23 -7.19 10.51
N GLU A 21 -12.76 -8.09 11.37
CA GLU A 21 -13.59 -8.75 12.39
C GLU A 21 -14.02 -7.75 13.49
N GLU A 22 -13.12 -6.89 13.96
CA GLU A 22 -13.44 -5.79 14.89
C GLU A 22 -14.49 -4.84 14.32
N GLY A 23 -14.40 -4.51 13.02
CA GLY A 23 -15.40 -3.70 12.30
C GLY A 23 -16.70 -4.44 11.96
N GLY A 24 -16.92 -5.64 12.51
CA GLY A 24 -18.21 -6.34 12.44
C GLY A 24 -18.36 -7.31 11.27
N LEU A 25 -17.29 -7.63 10.53
CA LEU A 25 -17.36 -8.71 9.55
C LEU A 25 -17.57 -10.05 10.25
N ARG A 26 -18.59 -10.78 9.81
CA ARG A 26 -18.88 -12.14 10.27
C ARG A 26 -19.17 -13.00 9.05
N PHE A 27 -18.73 -14.25 9.10
CA PHE A 27 -19.01 -15.25 8.06
C PHE A 27 -19.90 -16.35 8.66
N GLY A 28 -20.72 -16.98 7.83
CA GLY A 28 -21.47 -18.17 8.27
C GLY A 28 -20.56 -19.39 8.36
N ASP A 29 -20.94 -20.37 9.18
CA ASP A 29 -20.14 -21.58 9.48
C ASP A 29 -19.77 -22.43 8.25
N ARG A 30 -20.54 -22.29 7.16
CA ARG A 30 -20.29 -23.00 5.88
C ARG A 30 -19.35 -22.26 4.93
N THR A 31 -18.80 -21.12 5.35
CA THR A 31 -17.91 -20.32 4.49
C THR A 31 -16.53 -20.97 4.45
N ARG A 32 -16.15 -21.45 3.26
CA ARG A 32 -14.84 -22.06 3.02
C ARG A 32 -13.71 -21.06 3.29
N ALA A 33 -12.66 -21.52 3.97
CA ALA A 33 -11.50 -20.71 4.32
C ALA A 33 -10.83 -20.10 3.08
N GLU A 34 -10.74 -20.85 1.97
CA GLU A 34 -10.13 -20.38 0.72
C GLU A 34 -10.83 -19.14 0.14
N VAL A 35 -12.17 -19.10 0.25
CA VAL A 35 -12.97 -17.95 -0.21
C VAL A 35 -12.68 -16.72 0.64
N VAL A 36 -12.56 -16.90 1.95
CA VAL A 36 -12.22 -15.82 2.89
C VAL A 36 -10.82 -15.30 2.62
N ARG A 37 -9.81 -16.17 2.51
CA ARG A 37 -8.42 -15.79 2.21
C ARG A 37 -8.31 -15.00 0.91
N SER A 38 -9.02 -15.46 -0.13
CA SER A 38 -9.09 -14.77 -1.43
C SER A 38 -9.68 -13.37 -1.29
N ALA A 39 -10.79 -13.22 -0.56
CA ALA A 39 -11.45 -11.95 -0.37
C ALA A 39 -10.63 -10.98 0.48
N VAL A 40 -10.03 -11.46 1.58
CA VAL A 40 -9.17 -10.64 2.46
C VAL A 40 -7.94 -10.14 1.68
N ARG A 41 -7.30 -11.00 0.87
CA ARG A 41 -6.19 -10.58 0.01
C ARG A 41 -6.60 -9.54 -1.01
N TRP A 42 -7.76 -9.71 -1.63
CA TRP A 42 -8.28 -8.73 -2.58
C TRP A 42 -8.53 -7.37 -1.90
N LEU A 43 -9.19 -7.38 -0.74
CA LEU A 43 -9.47 -6.17 0.04
C LEU A 43 -8.17 -5.49 0.49
N TYR A 44 -7.20 -6.26 0.98
CA TYR A 44 -5.89 -5.74 1.36
C TYR A 44 -5.19 -5.10 0.15
N SER A 45 -5.20 -5.78 -0.99
CA SER A 45 -4.58 -5.27 -2.22
C SER A 45 -5.21 -3.95 -2.66
N LYS A 46 -6.54 -3.84 -2.61
CA LYS A 46 -7.29 -2.64 -2.99
C LYS A 46 -7.10 -1.48 -2.00
N TYR A 47 -7.33 -1.74 -0.71
CA TYR A 47 -7.44 -0.68 0.29
C TYR A 47 -6.12 -0.33 0.95
N ILE A 48 -5.18 -1.28 1.05
CA ILE A 48 -3.88 -1.09 1.69
C ILE A 48 -2.80 -0.99 0.62
N ASP A 49 -2.57 -2.02 -0.20
CA ASP A 49 -1.46 -2.00 -1.16
C ASP A 49 -1.72 -1.09 -2.37
N ARG A 50 -2.95 -0.63 -2.59
CA ARG A 50 -3.32 0.21 -3.73
C ARG A 50 -2.95 -0.42 -5.08
N VAL A 51 -2.98 -1.74 -5.17
CA VAL A 51 -2.73 -2.48 -6.42
C VAL A 51 -4.04 -3.02 -6.96
N HIS A 52 -4.24 -2.83 -8.26
CA HIS A 52 -5.36 -3.44 -8.95
C HIS A 52 -5.15 -4.96 -9.05
N VAL A 53 -6.05 -5.72 -8.44
CA VAL A 53 -6.08 -7.17 -8.54
C VAL A 53 -7.49 -7.58 -8.94
N SER A 54 -7.61 -8.41 -9.98
CA SER A 54 -8.91 -8.93 -10.39
C SER A 54 -9.43 -9.96 -9.36
N THR A 55 -10.75 -10.08 -9.22
CA THR A 55 -11.34 -11.14 -8.38
C THR A 55 -11.13 -12.53 -8.96
N GLY A 56 -11.02 -12.65 -10.29
CA GLY A 56 -10.71 -13.91 -10.97
C GLY A 56 -9.33 -14.45 -10.58
N SER A 57 -8.29 -13.62 -10.67
CA SER A 57 -6.91 -14.05 -10.39
C SER A 57 -6.70 -14.48 -8.93
N VAL A 58 -7.32 -13.79 -7.95
CA VAL A 58 -7.25 -14.24 -6.55
C VAL A 58 -8.05 -15.52 -6.32
N ALA A 59 -9.18 -15.70 -6.99
CA ALA A 59 -10.01 -16.88 -6.82
C ALA A 59 -9.35 -18.14 -7.40
N GLU A 60 -8.72 -18.00 -8.57
CA GLU A 60 -7.95 -19.05 -9.24
C GLU A 60 -6.81 -19.57 -8.34
N ARG A 61 -6.04 -18.66 -7.72
CA ARG A 61 -4.94 -19.00 -6.81
C ARG A 61 -5.36 -19.94 -5.68
N TYR A 62 -6.61 -19.86 -5.24
CA TYR A 62 -7.16 -20.64 -4.13
C TYR A 62 -8.15 -21.72 -4.58
N GLY A 63 -8.33 -21.95 -5.88
CA GLY A 63 -9.24 -22.96 -6.41
C GLY A 63 -10.71 -22.72 -6.04
N VAL A 64 -11.15 -21.46 -6.01
CA VAL A 64 -12.54 -21.08 -5.68
C VAL A 64 -13.18 -20.27 -6.80
N SER A 65 -14.51 -20.14 -6.79
CA SER A 65 -15.21 -19.32 -7.78
C SER A 65 -15.12 -17.84 -7.46
N ALA A 66 -14.85 -17.02 -8.48
CA ALA A 66 -14.79 -15.56 -8.36
C ALA A 66 -16.10 -14.95 -7.83
N SER A 67 -17.25 -15.54 -8.16
CA SER A 67 -18.56 -15.13 -7.64
C SER A 67 -18.67 -15.29 -6.11
N SER A 68 -18.14 -16.39 -5.56
CA SER A 68 -18.10 -16.60 -4.10
C SER A 68 -17.22 -15.56 -3.41
N VAL A 69 -16.06 -15.25 -3.99
CA VAL A 69 -15.13 -14.23 -3.49
C VAL A 69 -15.78 -12.85 -3.54
N GLN A 70 -16.42 -12.50 -4.66
CA GLN A 70 -17.11 -11.21 -4.84
C GLN A 70 -18.22 -11.00 -3.80
N ARG A 71 -18.97 -12.06 -3.46
CA ARG A 71 -20.01 -11.99 -2.42
C ARG A 71 -19.41 -11.62 -1.07
N ILE A 72 -18.29 -12.24 -0.70
CA ILE A 72 -17.58 -11.94 0.57
C ILE A 72 -17.00 -10.53 0.56
N ILE A 73 -16.41 -10.08 -0.55
CA ILE A 73 -15.92 -8.70 -0.71
C ILE A 73 -17.04 -7.70 -0.46
N ARG A 74 -18.20 -7.85 -1.11
CA ARG A 74 -19.34 -6.92 -0.94
C ARG A 74 -19.83 -6.87 0.50
N LEU A 75 -19.88 -8.02 1.17
CA LEU A 75 -20.24 -8.09 2.58
C LEU A 75 -19.22 -7.33 3.45
N ALA A 76 -17.94 -7.56 3.22
CA ALA A 76 -16.86 -6.89 3.94
C ALA A 76 -16.89 -5.37 3.74
N GLU A 77 -17.04 -4.90 2.50
CA GLU A 77 -17.13 -3.47 2.16
C GLU A 77 -18.37 -2.81 2.79
N LYS A 78 -19.48 -3.53 2.90
CA LYS A 78 -20.69 -3.04 3.58
C LYS A 78 -20.48 -2.95 5.09
N SER A 79 -20.00 -4.01 5.73
CA SER A 79 -19.83 -4.06 7.19
C SER A 79 -18.70 -3.16 7.68
N ASN A 80 -17.63 -3.01 6.90
CA ASN A 80 -16.43 -2.26 7.30
C ASN A 80 -16.25 -0.96 6.52
N HIS A 81 -17.35 -0.37 6.02
CA HIS A 81 -17.28 0.80 5.15
C HIS A 81 -16.40 1.91 5.73
N ASP A 82 -16.66 2.30 6.99
CA ASP A 82 -15.97 3.42 7.62
C ASP A 82 -14.49 3.11 7.90
N TYR A 83 -14.18 1.89 8.35
CA TYR A 83 -12.80 1.46 8.56
C TYR A 83 -11.99 1.48 7.27
N LEU A 84 -12.49 0.83 6.22
CA LEU A 84 -11.82 0.75 4.92
C LEU A 84 -11.69 2.13 4.27
N LYS A 85 -12.71 2.98 4.41
CA LYS A 85 -12.71 4.37 3.91
C LYS A 85 -11.71 5.24 4.67
N ALA A 86 -11.64 5.13 5.99
CA ALA A 86 -10.68 5.87 6.81
C ALA A 86 -9.24 5.45 6.49
N ALA A 87 -8.99 4.13 6.35
CA ALA A 87 -7.70 3.61 5.94
C ALA A 87 -7.28 4.13 4.55
N SER A 88 -8.17 4.02 3.55
CA SER A 88 -7.93 4.55 2.20
C SER A 88 -7.61 6.04 2.24
N ARG A 89 -8.46 6.86 2.88
CA ARG A 89 -8.26 8.31 2.95
C ARG A 89 -6.92 8.69 3.56
N LYS A 90 -6.47 7.98 4.59
CA LYS A 90 -5.17 8.21 5.21
C LYS A 90 -4.03 7.93 4.23
N ILE A 91 -4.09 6.80 3.52
CA ILE A 91 -3.09 6.43 2.52
C ILE A 91 -3.09 7.41 1.34
N ASP A 92 -4.27 7.70 0.80
CA ASP A 92 -4.47 8.64 -0.32
C ASP A 92 -3.85 10.00 -0.03
N TRP A 93 -4.03 10.48 1.20
CA TRP A 93 -3.44 11.74 1.65
C TRP A 93 -1.91 11.71 1.61
N TYR A 94 -1.27 10.70 2.22
CA TYR A 94 0.19 10.59 2.20
C TYR A 94 0.75 10.46 0.78
N VAL A 95 0.10 9.66 -0.06
CA VAL A 95 0.49 9.47 -1.47
C VAL A 95 0.40 10.80 -2.22
N GLU A 96 -0.66 11.59 -2.01
CA GLU A 96 -0.81 12.90 -2.67
C GLU A 96 0.28 13.88 -2.24
N PHE A 97 0.58 13.98 -0.94
CA PHE A 97 1.68 14.83 -0.46
C PHE A 97 3.04 14.41 -1.03
N MET A 98 3.27 13.09 -1.16
CA MET A 98 4.49 12.58 -1.79
C MET A 98 4.54 12.94 -3.28
N LYS A 99 3.46 12.75 -4.04
CA LYS A 99 3.39 13.15 -5.46
C LYS A 99 3.70 14.62 -5.66
N LEU A 100 3.06 15.49 -4.87
CA LEU A 100 3.31 16.94 -4.91
C LEU A 100 4.76 17.27 -4.56
N SER A 101 5.32 16.63 -3.55
CA SER A 101 6.72 16.86 -3.15
C SER A 101 7.71 16.37 -4.20
N ILE A 102 7.45 15.22 -4.83
CA ILE A 102 8.26 14.69 -5.92
C ILE A 102 8.25 15.67 -7.10
N LEU A 103 7.08 16.19 -7.48
CA LEU A 103 6.93 17.18 -8.54
C LEU A 103 7.65 18.49 -8.21
N GLN A 104 7.55 18.98 -6.97
CA GLN A 104 8.28 20.19 -6.54
C GLN A 104 9.79 20.02 -6.65
N VAL A 105 10.31 18.91 -6.13
CA VAL A 105 11.75 18.62 -6.19
C VAL A 105 12.20 18.42 -7.63
N SER A 106 11.38 17.83 -8.49
CA SER A 106 11.71 17.65 -9.91
C SER A 106 11.78 18.95 -10.69
N MET A 107 10.92 19.91 -10.37
CA MET A 107 10.99 21.24 -10.98
C MET A 107 12.28 21.98 -10.60
N ILE A 108 12.80 21.74 -9.40
CA ILE A 108 14.04 22.38 -8.90
C ILE A 108 15.29 21.66 -9.43
N ASN A 109 15.32 20.33 -9.36
CA ASN A 109 16.51 19.52 -9.66
C ASN A 109 16.52 18.95 -11.09
N GLY A 110 15.43 19.13 -11.85
CA GLY A 110 15.20 18.41 -13.09
C GLY A 110 15.03 16.90 -12.86
N ASN A 111 15.42 16.11 -13.86
CA ASN A 111 15.43 14.63 -13.78
C ASN A 111 16.74 14.09 -13.17
N SER A 112 17.36 14.85 -12.27
CA SER A 112 18.57 14.45 -11.55
C SER A 112 18.22 13.47 -10.43
N SER A 113 19.21 12.69 -10.00
CA SER A 113 19.06 11.80 -8.84
C SER A 113 18.84 12.59 -7.56
N ILE A 114 17.88 12.16 -6.74
CA ILE A 114 17.46 12.77 -5.47
C ILE A 114 17.74 11.78 -4.37
N GLU A 115 18.57 12.16 -3.40
CA GLU A 115 18.81 11.34 -2.21
C GLU A 115 17.52 11.17 -1.38
N ILE A 116 17.16 9.93 -1.07
CA ILE A 116 15.91 9.58 -0.38
C ILE A 116 15.82 10.29 0.97
N ARG A 117 16.91 10.34 1.74
CA ARG A 117 16.91 11.02 3.06
C ARG A 117 16.67 12.52 2.95
N LYS A 118 17.24 13.17 1.92
CA LYS A 118 16.99 14.60 1.66
C LYS A 118 15.54 14.84 1.28
N PHE A 119 14.99 13.96 0.44
CA PHE A 119 13.57 13.99 0.09
C PHE A 119 12.67 13.83 1.31
N LEU A 120 12.93 12.84 2.17
CA LEU A 120 12.16 12.62 3.41
C LEU A 120 12.20 13.84 4.32
N ASN A 121 13.38 14.44 4.54
CA ASN A 121 13.49 15.67 5.33
C ASN A 121 12.66 16.83 4.74
N HIS A 122 12.56 16.93 3.42
CA HIS A 122 11.73 17.93 2.74
C HIS A 122 10.23 17.63 2.91
N LEU A 123 9.84 16.38 2.66
CA LEU A 123 8.46 15.90 2.82
C LEU A 123 7.96 16.09 4.25
N GLU A 124 8.79 15.78 5.25
CA GLU A 124 8.49 16.01 6.66
C GLU A 124 8.17 17.48 6.95
N ARG A 125 8.97 18.42 6.41
CA ARG A 125 8.73 19.86 6.59
C ARG A 125 7.43 20.31 5.96
N ILE A 126 7.10 19.79 4.77
CA ILE A 126 5.81 20.07 4.14
C ILE A 126 4.71 19.52 5.04
N ILE A 127 4.71 18.22 5.33
CA ILE A 127 3.64 17.58 6.11
C ILE A 127 3.45 18.26 7.48
N ALA A 128 4.53 18.63 8.18
CA ALA A 128 4.47 19.32 9.46
C ALA A 128 3.73 20.67 9.39
N ASN A 129 3.86 21.40 8.28
CA ASN A 129 3.15 22.67 8.08
C ASN A 129 1.64 22.48 7.89
N TRP A 130 1.20 21.31 7.41
CA TRP A 130 -0.20 21.01 7.15
C TRP A 130 -0.85 20.17 8.26
N ARG A 131 -0.08 19.39 9.04
CA ARG A 131 -0.54 18.54 10.15
C ARG A 131 0.55 18.22 11.18
N ALA A 132 0.12 17.89 12.39
CA ALA A 132 0.95 17.30 13.44
C ALA A 132 1.23 15.80 13.19
N SER A 133 1.86 15.45 12.07
CA SER A 133 2.40 14.10 11.83
C SER A 133 3.85 14.02 12.31
N ASN A 134 4.26 12.88 12.86
CA ASN A 134 5.65 12.67 13.28
C ASN A 134 6.51 12.08 12.15
N ARG A 135 7.82 12.30 12.25
CA ARG A 135 8.84 11.85 11.29
C ARG A 135 8.76 10.36 10.95
N LEU A 136 8.61 9.51 11.97
CA LEU A 136 8.55 8.06 11.81
C LEU A 136 7.35 7.62 10.96
N GLU A 137 6.22 8.31 11.06
CA GLU A 137 5.05 8.03 10.24
C GLU A 137 5.29 8.39 8.77
N VAL A 138 5.85 9.57 8.50
CA VAL A 138 6.17 10.02 7.13
C VAL A 138 7.12 9.04 6.44
N GLU A 139 8.22 8.68 7.11
CA GLU A 139 9.19 7.71 6.61
C GLU A 139 8.52 6.35 6.35
N LYS A 140 7.74 5.84 7.30
CA LYS A 140 7.03 4.56 7.15
C LYS A 140 6.10 4.55 5.94
N PHE A 141 5.30 5.60 5.75
CA PHE A 141 4.39 5.68 4.60
C PHE A 141 5.16 5.81 3.29
N PHE A 142 6.20 6.65 3.23
CA PHE A 142 7.02 6.78 2.04
C PHE A 142 7.67 5.45 1.67
N CYS A 143 8.34 4.79 2.62
CA CYS A 143 9.00 3.51 2.38
C CYS A 143 8.02 2.43 1.93
N ARG A 144 6.80 2.41 2.49
CA ARG A 144 5.76 1.45 2.10
C ARG A 144 5.22 1.71 0.70
N TYR A 145 4.99 2.97 0.31
CA TYR A 145 4.27 3.33 -0.92
C TYR A 145 5.18 3.84 -2.03
N PHE A 146 6.49 3.72 -1.89
CA PHE A 146 7.48 4.18 -2.86
C PHE A 146 7.22 3.67 -4.28
N TYR A 147 6.77 2.42 -4.44
CA TYR A 147 6.42 1.83 -5.74
C TYR A 147 5.19 2.44 -6.44
N LEU A 148 4.44 3.33 -5.78
CA LEU A 148 3.31 4.04 -6.38
C LEU A 148 3.73 5.30 -7.16
N PHE A 149 5.03 5.61 -7.18
CA PHE A 149 5.57 6.77 -7.88
C PHE A 149 6.39 6.32 -9.08
N ASP A 150 6.35 7.11 -10.17
CA ASP A 150 7.10 6.86 -11.41
C ASP A 150 8.58 7.21 -11.24
N VAL A 151 9.24 6.50 -10.33
CA VAL A 151 10.62 6.73 -9.91
C VAL A 151 11.48 5.49 -10.09
N ILE A 152 12.72 5.72 -10.51
CA ILE A 152 13.76 4.69 -10.63
C ILE A 152 14.62 4.76 -9.37
N PRO A 153 14.57 3.75 -8.48
CA PRO A 153 15.41 3.73 -7.30
C PRO A 153 16.85 3.38 -7.64
N GLU A 154 17.80 4.05 -6.98
CA GLU A 154 19.23 3.94 -7.24
C GLU A 154 19.97 3.49 -5.98
N LYS A 155 20.86 2.51 -6.17
CA LYS A 155 21.78 2.05 -5.13
C LYS A 155 23.08 2.83 -5.26
N ASP A 156 23.49 3.49 -4.19
CA ASP A 156 24.82 4.09 -4.10
C ASP A 156 25.81 3.13 -3.44
N ARG A 157 27.11 3.37 -3.65
CA ARG A 157 28.18 2.54 -3.08
C ARG A 157 28.29 2.70 -1.55
N ASP A 158 27.84 3.83 -1.01
CA ASP A 158 27.81 4.10 0.43
C ASP A 158 26.49 3.65 1.08
N SER A 159 26.54 2.57 1.85
CA SER A 159 25.36 1.95 2.46
C SER A 159 24.78 2.74 3.63
N SER A 160 25.54 3.67 4.23
CA SER A 160 25.18 4.38 5.48
C SER A 160 23.96 5.30 5.33
N CYS A 161 23.73 5.83 4.12
CA CYS A 161 22.58 6.69 3.83
C CYS A 161 21.39 5.94 3.22
N SER A 162 21.50 4.63 2.98
CA SER A 162 20.41 3.86 2.39
C SER A 162 19.17 3.79 3.28
N VAL A 163 18.02 3.70 2.64
CA VAL A 163 16.68 3.58 3.22
C VAL A 163 16.02 2.36 2.58
N GLU A 164 15.36 1.54 3.39
CA GLU A 164 14.61 0.40 2.89
C GLU A 164 13.25 0.87 2.35
N VAL A 165 13.03 0.67 1.05
CA VAL A 165 11.78 1.05 0.39
C VAL A 165 11.21 -0.12 -0.40
N HIS A 166 9.90 -0.15 -0.54
CA HIS A 166 9.18 -1.13 -1.34
C HIS A 166 9.21 -0.75 -2.82
N ILE A 167 9.75 -1.62 -3.67
CA ILE A 167 9.67 -1.53 -5.14
C ILE A 167 8.45 -2.28 -5.71
N SER A 168 7.82 -3.09 -4.87
CA SER A 168 6.49 -3.64 -5.07
C SER A 168 5.87 -3.92 -3.69
N PRO A 169 4.55 -4.21 -3.58
CA PRO A 169 3.91 -4.46 -2.29
C PRO A 169 4.59 -5.53 -1.42
N ASN A 170 5.22 -6.52 -2.08
CA ASN A 170 5.85 -7.68 -1.45
C ASN A 170 7.38 -7.70 -1.57
N SER A 171 8.00 -6.71 -2.20
CA SER A 171 9.46 -6.64 -2.38
C SER A 171 10.00 -5.30 -1.90
N CYS A 172 10.89 -5.34 -0.92
CA CYS A 172 11.66 -4.18 -0.47
C CYS A 172 13.16 -4.41 -0.67
N ASN A 173 13.90 -3.33 -0.85
CA ASN A 173 15.36 -3.34 -0.90
C ASN A 173 15.87 -1.99 -0.39
N ARG A 174 17.18 -1.89 -0.15
CA ARG A 174 17.83 -0.67 0.29
C ARG A 174 18.32 0.15 -0.90
N TYR A 175 17.92 1.41 -0.91
CA TYR A 175 18.29 2.40 -1.92
C TYR A 175 18.68 3.70 -1.24
N SER A 176 19.54 4.48 -1.86
CA SER A 176 20.03 5.75 -1.30
C SER A 176 19.42 6.95 -2.01
N ALA A 177 19.06 6.78 -3.28
CA ALA A 177 18.52 7.84 -4.11
C ALA A 177 17.44 7.30 -5.05
N PHE A 178 16.75 8.20 -5.73
CA PHE A 178 15.85 7.89 -6.82
C PHE A 178 15.88 9.02 -7.86
N ARG A 179 15.54 8.70 -9.10
CA ARG A 179 15.30 9.68 -10.15
C ARG A 179 13.93 9.47 -10.75
N LEU A 180 13.36 10.49 -11.38
CA LEU A 180 12.10 10.34 -12.10
C LEU A 180 12.30 9.60 -13.42
N GLU A 181 11.32 8.81 -13.80
CA GLU A 181 11.26 8.24 -15.14
C GLU A 181 11.14 9.36 -16.18
N ARG A 182 12.04 9.39 -17.16
CA ARG A 182 11.95 10.36 -18.27
C ARG A 182 10.86 9.90 -19.24
N GLY A 183 9.76 10.64 -19.31
CA GLY A 183 8.85 10.58 -20.46
C GLY A 183 7.99 9.32 -20.57
N GLY A 184 7.35 8.91 -19.48
CA GLY A 184 6.09 8.16 -19.58
C GLY A 184 4.95 9.16 -19.75
N ASN A 185 4.48 9.37 -20.98
CA ASN A 185 3.18 10.02 -21.20
C ASN A 185 2.15 9.39 -20.27
N GLY A 186 1.36 10.21 -19.59
CA GLY A 186 0.24 9.76 -18.79
C GLY A 186 -0.56 8.72 -19.55
N ASN A 187 -0.67 7.52 -18.99
CA ASN A 187 -1.64 6.51 -19.38
C ASN A 187 -1.82 5.53 -18.22
N GLY A 188 -2.85 5.81 -17.42
CA GLY A 188 -3.76 4.78 -16.93
C GLY A 188 -3.33 3.98 -15.72
N LEU A 189 -3.63 4.52 -14.53
CA LEU A 189 -4.46 3.85 -13.53
C LEU A 189 -5.45 4.84 -12.92
#